data_AF-A0A967QVV0-F1
#
_entry.id   AF-A0A967QVV0-F1
#
_cell.length_a   1.000
_cell.length_b   1.000
_cell.length_c   1.000
_cell.angle_alpha   90.00
_cell.angle_beta   90.00
_cell.angle_gamma   90.00
#
_symmetry.space_group_name_H-M   'P 1'
#
loop_
_entity.id
_entity.type
_entity.pdbx_description
1 polymer ?
#
loop_
_entity_poly.entity_id
_entity_poly.type
_entity_poly.pdbx_seq_one_letter_code
_entity_poly.pdbx_strand_id
1 'polypeptide(L)' 'AQPVLQVIGSRVTRIGPVGCGQIAKVANQVVITGTFMALAEALTLAYRAGADPERVVEAIGGGVTGSWIL' A
#
# COMPACT_ATOMS: atom_id res chain seq x y z
N ALA A 1 16.93 12.12 -19.34
CA ALA A 1 15.94 11.03 -19.50
C ALA A 1 14.49 11.44 -19.20
N GLN A 2 14.22 12.57 -18.52
CA GLN A 2 12.87 12.93 -18.06
C GLN A 2 11.77 12.93 -19.13
N PRO A 3 11.96 13.48 -20.36
CA PRO A 3 10.92 13.44 -21.40
C PRO A 3 10.50 12.02 -21.78
N VAL A 4 11.44 11.08 -21.81
CA VAL A 4 11.17 9.66 -22.12
C VAL A 4 10.41 8.99 -20.97
N LEU A 5 10.82 9.26 -19.72
CA LEU A 5 10.17 8.67 -18.54
C LEU A 5 8.72 9.16 -18.35
N GLN A 6 8.41 10.37 -18.79
CA GLN A 6 7.05 10.94 -18.69
C GLN A 6 6.05 10.30 -19.65
N VAL A 7 6.50 9.59 -20.69
CA VAL A 7 5.60 8.85 -21.60
C VAL A 7 4.99 7.62 -20.91
N ILE A 8 5.69 7.05 -19.93
CA ILE A 8 5.29 5.81 -19.24
C ILE A 8 4.86 6.01 -17.78
N GLY A 9 5.12 7.18 -17.19
CA GLY A 9 4.86 7.46 -15.79
C GLY A 9 4.12 8.77 -15.58
N SER A 10 3.02 8.73 -14.82
CA SER A 10 2.24 9.91 -14.44
C SER A 10 2.99 10.85 -13.47
N ARG A 11 3.97 10.33 -12.73
CA ARG A 11 4.82 11.10 -11.81
C ARG A 11 6.26 10.59 -11.84
N VAL A 12 7.22 11.49 -12.01
CA VAL A 12 8.65 11.18 -11.97
C VAL A 12 9.31 12.01 -10.86
N THR A 13 9.98 11.34 -9.91
CA THR A 13 10.66 11.99 -8.77
C THR A 13 12.09 11.48 -8.69
N ARG A 14 13.08 12.39 -8.66
CA ARG A 14 14.50 12.03 -8.49
C ARG A 14 14.78 11.78 -7.00
N ILE A 15 15.04 10.53 -6.65
CA ILE A 15 15.26 10.11 -5.25
C ILE A 15 16.66 10.47 -4.74
N GLY A 16 17.70 10.35 -5.58
CA GLY A 16 19.09 10.59 -5.15
C GLY A 16 20.15 10.03 -6.11
N PRO A 17 21.38 9.80 -5.62
CA PRO A 17 22.45 9.11 -6.34
C PRO A 17 22.12 7.65 -6.73
N VAL A 18 23.08 6.98 -7.36
CA VAL A 18 22.99 5.56 -7.76
C VAL A 18 22.60 4.70 -6.56
N GLY A 19 21.64 3.79 -6.76
CA GLY A 19 21.10 2.91 -5.72
C GLY A 19 19.88 3.47 -4.98
N CYS A 20 19.73 4.79 -4.84
CA CYS A 20 18.61 5.38 -4.09
C CYS A 20 17.23 5.03 -4.66
N GLY A 21 17.09 4.93 -5.99
CA GLY A 21 15.83 4.50 -6.61
C GLY A 21 15.43 3.06 -6.28
N GLN A 22 16.40 2.15 -6.16
CA GLN A 22 16.16 0.76 -5.77
C GLN A 22 15.74 0.68 -4.29
N ILE A 23 16.44 1.40 -3.42
CA ILE A 23 16.09 1.50 -2.01
C ILE A 23 14.67 2.06 -1.83
N ALA A 24 14.30 3.11 -2.59
CA ALA A 24 12.94 3.64 -2.56
C ALA A 24 11.90 2.60 -2.98
N LYS A 25 12.18 1.78 -4.00
CA LYS A 25 11.27 0.70 -4.40
C LYS A 25 11.15 -0.37 -3.33
N VAL A 26 12.25 -0.75 -2.68
CA VAL A 26 12.24 -1.68 -1.54
C VAL A 26 11.44 -1.10 -0.38
N ALA A 27 11.66 0.16 -0.01
CA ALA A 27 10.90 0.84 1.05
C ALA A 27 9.39 0.85 0.75
N ASN A 28 9.00 1.12 -0.50
CA ASN A 28 7.61 1.01 -0.94
C ASN A 28 7.05 -0.40 -0.72
N GLN A 29 7.81 -1.45 -1.04
CA GLN A 29 7.36 -2.82 -0.80
C GLN A 29 7.27 -3.18 0.68
N VAL A 30 8.16 -2.67 1.53
CA VAL A 30 8.07 -2.86 2.99
C VAL A 30 6.75 -2.29 3.53
N VAL A 31 6.37 -1.09 3.11
CA VAL A 31 5.09 -0.47 3.50
C VAL A 31 3.91 -1.33 3.04
N ILE A 32 3.90 -1.73 1.77
CA ILE A 32 2.83 -2.58 1.20
C ILE A 32 2.68 -3.88 2.00
N THR A 33 3.78 -4.60 2.24
CA THR A 33 3.76 -5.86 3.00
C THR A 33 3.30 -5.65 4.44
N GLY A 34 3.74 -4.57 5.09
CA GLY A 34 3.26 -4.18 6.43
C GLY A 34 1.75 -4.00 6.47
N THR A 35 1.18 -3.29 5.50
CA THR A 35 -0.27 -3.09 5.39
C THR A 35 -1.02 -4.40 5.19
N PHE A 36 -0.54 -5.31 4.32
CA PHE A 36 -1.16 -6.61 4.12
C PHE A 36 -1.20 -7.45 5.40
N MET A 37 -0.09 -7.48 6.17
CA MET A 37 -0.05 -8.21 7.44
C MET A 37 -1.04 -7.62 8.44
N ALA A 38 -1.08 -6.30 8.58
CA ALA A 38 -2.02 -5.63 9.47
C ALA A 38 -3.48 -5.88 9.09
N LEU A 39 -3.80 -5.88 7.78
CA LEU A 39 -5.14 -6.19 7.29
C LEU A 39 -5.52 -7.65 7.59
N ALA A 40 -4.62 -8.59 7.34
CA ALA A 40 -4.86 -10.01 7.63
C ALA A 40 -5.13 -10.25 9.12
N GLU A 41 -4.36 -9.60 10.00
CA GLU A 41 -4.58 -9.65 11.45
C GLU A 41 -5.92 -9.01 11.85
N ALA A 42 -6.25 -7.84 11.31
CA ALA A 42 -7.49 -7.13 11.61
C ALA A 42 -8.73 -7.93 11.19
N LEU A 43 -8.72 -8.53 9.99
CA LEU A 43 -9.84 -9.36 9.51
C LEU A 43 -9.96 -10.67 10.30
N THR A 44 -8.82 -11.27 10.66
CA THR A 44 -8.82 -12.46 11.54
C THR A 44 -9.38 -12.13 12.92
N LEU A 45 -8.99 -10.99 13.49
CA LEU A 45 -9.50 -10.50 14.77
C LEU A 45 -11.01 -10.27 14.69
N ALA A 46 -11.48 -9.58 13.66
CA ALA A 46 -12.90 -9.30 13.45
C ALA A 46 -13.72 -10.59 13.31
N TYR A 47 -13.26 -11.54 12.49
CA TYR A 47 -13.88 -12.85 12.34
C TYR A 47 -13.99 -13.59 13.69
N ARG A 48 -12.90 -13.63 14.46
CA ARG A 48 -12.87 -14.30 15.77
C ARG A 48 -13.74 -13.59 16.82
N ALA A 49 -13.96 -12.28 16.68
CA ALA A 49 -14.89 -11.52 17.50
C ALA A 49 -16.36 -11.69 17.09
N GLY A 50 -16.64 -12.47 16.03
CA GLY A 50 -17.98 -12.73 15.52
C GLY A 50 -18.51 -11.67 14.53
N ALA A 51 -17.65 -10.77 14.07
CA ALA A 51 -18.00 -9.81 13.03
C ALA A 51 -17.86 -10.43 11.63
N ASP A 52 -18.65 -9.92 10.69
CA ASP A 52 -18.51 -10.23 9.27
C ASP A 52 -17.33 -9.46 8.67
N PRO A 53 -16.24 -10.13 8.22
CA PRO A 53 -15.08 -9.46 7.66
C PRO A 53 -15.39 -8.59 6.44
N GLU A 54 -16.36 -8.96 5.59
CA GLU A 54 -16.71 -8.18 4.40
C GLU A 54 -17.34 -6.84 4.79
N ARG A 55 -18.22 -6.85 5.78
CA ARG A 55 -18.82 -5.62 6.34
C ARG A 55 -17.79 -4.76 7.06
N VAL A 56 -16.79 -5.38 7.69
CA VAL A 56 -15.69 -4.67 8.32
C VAL A 56 -14.85 -3.95 7.26
N VAL A 57 -14.51 -4.61 6.14
CA VAL A 57 -13.82 -3.98 5.00
C VAL A 57 -14.63 -2.82 4.45
N GLU A 58 -15.93 -3.00 4.21
CA GLU A 58 -16.81 -1.94 3.72
C GLU A 58 -16.82 -0.72 4.68
N ALA A 59 -16.93 -0.98 5.98
CA ALA A 59 -16.99 0.07 7.01
C ALA A 59 -15.69 0.87 7.12
N ILE A 60 -14.52 0.22 7.01
CA ILE A 60 -13.21 0.89 7.14
C ILE A 60 -12.65 1.37 5.79
N GLY A 61 -13.14 0.87 4.66
CA GLY A 61 -12.66 1.21 3.32
C GLY A 61 -12.89 2.68 2.94
N GLY A 62 -13.91 3.33 3.50
CA GLY A 62 -14.17 4.78 3.32
C GLY A 62 -13.37 5.70 4.25
N GLY A 63 -12.62 5.14 5.20
CA GLY A 63 -11.86 5.90 6.20
C GLY A 63 -10.40 6.13 5.81
N VAL A 64 -9.58 6.53 6.79
CA VAL A 64 -8.11 6.71 6.64
C VAL A 64 -7.38 5.44 6.23
N THR A 65 -8.03 4.28 6.36
CA THR A 65 -7.54 2.97 5.93
C THR A 65 -7.76 2.71 4.44
N GLY A 66 -8.64 3.46 3.77
CA GLY A 66 -8.91 3.30 2.34
C GLY A 66 -7.65 3.36 1.49
N SER A 67 -7.32 2.26 0.81
CA SER A 67 -6.17 2.16 -0.08
C SER A 67 -6.42 1.08 -1.12
N TRP A 68 -5.64 1.06 -2.21
CA TRP A 68 -5.70 0.02 -3.24
C TRP A 68 -5.41 -1.41 -2.74
N ILE A 69 -4.93 -1.54 -1.50
CA ILE A 69 -4.61 -2.82 -0.86
C ILE A 69 -5.84 -3.42 -0.18
N LEU A 70 -6.78 -2.58 0.27
CA LEU A 70 -8.04 -2.93 0.93
C LEU A 70 -9.13 -3.23 -0.11
#